data_AF-A0A850DLU5-F1
#
_entry.id   AF-A0A850DLU5-F1
#
_cell.length_a   1.000
_cell.length_b   1.000
_cell.length_c   1.000
_cell.angle_alpha   90.00
_cell.angle_beta   90.00
_cell.angle_gamma   90.00
#
_symmetry.space_group_name_H-M   'P 1'
#
loop_
_entity.id
_entity.type
_entity.pdbx_description
1 polymer ?
#
loop_
_entity_poly.entity_id
_entity_poly.type
_entity_poly.pdbx_seq_one_letter_code
_entity_poly.pdbx_strand_id
1 'polypeptide(L)'
;MADGEDRTHPTRQEQWAIAGHGIEARLDRIVLPEVRNAASTAALAMGAGLGLAEFVFTSWSPWIHSNPAPGLMVQIGPFRDTGFVYAALWGVALSAALAGRWAVGRATLLILVLLATVSPYFLASPSGVWSVDRATLFLLSTCAVVAALGRPHRSHHTSAAAVGWALLGALSYVSTSDLSEWLSSRSIWNGNLYAWYATGVLELAAIGLALARYWRAAFTIVLSLAPYVGALSFNRLRGYVGDSGSVTFLAVPLLVGLLLLFLHSSGRLELPPAPSRRTFP
;
A
#
# COMPACT_ATOMS: atom_id res chain seq x y z
N MET A 1 -0.70 -8.43 34.22
CA MET A 1 0.01 -8.54 35.50
C MET A 1 -0.56 -7.47 36.43
N ALA A 2 -1.74 -7.73 37.00
CA ALA A 2 -2.35 -6.90 38.03
C ALA A 2 -2.38 -7.65 39.37
N ASP A 3 -2.52 -8.98 39.32
CA ASP A 3 -2.52 -9.89 40.48
C ASP A 3 -1.20 -9.95 41.27
N GLY A 4 -0.10 -9.44 40.71
CA GLY A 4 1.22 -9.41 41.39
C GLY A 4 1.51 -8.12 42.15
N GLU A 5 0.68 -7.09 42.03
CA GLU A 5 0.98 -5.74 42.54
C GLU A 5 -0.18 -5.14 43.37
N ASP A 6 -1.17 -5.95 43.79
CA ASP A 6 -2.33 -5.53 44.59
C ASP A 6 -3.13 -4.36 43.95
N ARG A 7 -3.13 -4.27 42.62
CA ARG A 7 -3.85 -3.23 41.87
C ARG A 7 -5.21 -3.75 41.41
N THR A 8 -6.27 -3.00 41.68
CA THR A 8 -7.65 -3.35 41.31
C THR A 8 -8.00 -3.08 39.85
N HIS A 9 -7.19 -2.29 39.14
CA HIS A 9 -7.44 -1.93 37.73
C HIS A 9 -6.16 -1.95 36.88
N PRO A 10 -6.24 -2.45 35.64
CA PRO A 10 -5.13 -2.40 34.70
C PRO A 10 -4.84 -0.97 34.28
N THR A 11 -3.55 -0.65 34.12
CA THR A 11 -3.11 0.67 33.64
C THR A 11 -3.60 0.94 32.20
N ARG A 12 -3.68 2.20 31.78
CA ARG A 12 -4.04 2.55 30.37
C ARG A 12 -3.13 1.85 29.36
N GLN A 13 -1.84 1.71 29.68
CA GLN A 13 -0.87 1.02 28.83
C GLN A 13 -1.18 -0.48 28.72
N GLU A 14 -1.55 -1.13 29.82
CA GLU A 14 -1.99 -2.54 29.82
C GLU A 14 -3.30 -2.72 29.05
N GLN A 15 -4.27 -1.81 29.18
CA GLN A 15 -5.52 -1.87 28.42
C GLN A 15 -5.26 -1.81 26.91
N TRP A 16 -4.37 -0.91 26.47
CA TRP A 16 -3.95 -0.85 25.06
C TRP A 16 -3.20 -2.11 24.61
N ALA A 17 -2.34 -2.68 25.47
CA ALA A 17 -1.65 -3.92 25.17
C ALA A 17 -2.63 -5.10 25.03
N ILE A 18 -3.62 -5.22 25.92
CA ILE A 18 -4.66 -6.24 25.86
C ILE A 18 -5.50 -6.10 24.59
N ALA A 19 -5.95 -4.88 24.27
CA ALA A 19 -6.70 -4.60 23.05
C ALA A 19 -5.87 -4.95 21.80
N GLY A 20 -4.59 -4.57 21.78
CA GLY A 20 -3.66 -4.88 20.70
C GLY A 20 -3.47 -6.39 20.50
N HIS A 21 -3.23 -7.14 21.57
CA HIS A 21 -3.10 -8.60 21.52
C HIS A 21 -4.40 -9.28 21.09
N GLY A 22 -5.56 -8.79 21.53
CA GLY A 22 -6.86 -9.29 21.09
C GLY A 22 -7.10 -9.12 19.60
N ILE A 23 -6.67 -7.99 19.03
CA ILE A 23 -6.75 -7.73 17.57
C ILE A 23 -5.77 -8.63 16.82
N GLU A 24 -4.51 -8.72 17.27
CA GLU A 24 -3.50 -9.59 16.64
C GLU A 24 -3.96 -11.06 16.61
N ALA A 25 -4.49 -11.57 17.73
CA ALA A 25 -4.99 -12.94 17.82
C ALA A 25 -6.20 -13.21 16.91
N ARG A 26 -7.07 -12.21 16.70
CA ARG A 26 -8.19 -12.32 15.74
C ARG A 26 -7.68 -12.29 14.30
N LEU A 27 -6.70 -11.44 13.99
CA LEU A 27 -6.09 -11.36 12.67
C LEU A 27 -5.35 -12.65 12.31
N ASP A 28 -4.68 -13.29 13.28
CA ASP A 28 -3.99 -14.56 13.09
C ASP A 28 -4.95 -15.70 12.68
N ARG A 29 -6.25 -15.59 12.98
CA ARG A 29 -7.28 -16.52 12.50
C ARG A 29 -7.73 -16.26 11.06
N ILE A 30 -7.50 -15.06 10.54
CA ILE A 30 -7.94 -14.64 9.20
C ILE A 30 -6.82 -14.83 8.19
N VAL A 31 -5.59 -14.49 8.56
CA VAL A 31 -4.41 -14.57 7.69
C VAL A 31 -3.22 -15.10 8.49
N LEU A 32 -2.50 -16.06 7.91
CA LEU A 32 -1.25 -16.58 8.46
C LEU A 32 -0.27 -15.43 8.82
N PRO A 33 0.30 -15.40 10.04
CA PRO A 33 1.18 -14.32 10.49
C PRO A 33 2.37 -14.04 9.57
N GLU A 34 2.97 -15.09 8.98
CA GLU A 34 4.11 -14.96 8.08
C GLU A 34 3.72 -14.25 6.78
N VAL A 35 2.58 -14.64 6.20
CA VAL A 35 2.02 -14.02 4.98
C VAL A 35 1.66 -12.57 5.25
N ARG A 36 0.98 -12.30 6.38
CA ARG A 36 0.61 -10.95 6.80
C ARG A 36 1.82 -10.03 6.96
N ASN A 37 2.87 -10.48 7.65
CA ASN A 37 4.06 -9.67 7.90
C ASN A 37 4.87 -9.41 6.62
N ALA A 38 4.97 -10.41 5.74
CA ALA A 38 5.62 -10.24 4.44
C ALA A 38 4.82 -9.29 3.52
N ALA A 39 3.50 -9.45 3.44
CA ALA A 39 2.62 -8.56 2.68
C ALA A 39 2.62 -7.12 3.24
N SER A 40 2.66 -6.97 4.57
CA SER A 40 2.82 -5.67 5.24
C SER A 40 4.13 -4.97 4.85
N THR A 41 5.22 -5.73 4.68
CA THR A 41 6.50 -5.21 4.18
C THR A 41 6.38 -4.72 2.73
N ALA A 42 5.76 -5.53 1.87
CA ALA A 42 5.54 -5.17 0.47
C ALA A 42 4.61 -3.96 0.32
N ALA A 43 3.53 -3.88 1.09
CA ALA A 43 2.59 -2.76 1.10
C ALA A 43 3.25 -1.46 1.62
N LEU A 44 4.11 -1.56 2.65
CA LEU A 44 4.90 -0.43 3.12
C LEU A 44 5.84 0.10 2.04
N ALA A 45 6.56 -0.80 1.37
CA ALA A 45 7.46 -0.44 0.28
C ALA A 45 6.70 0.18 -0.91
N MET A 46 5.59 -0.44 -1.33
CA MET A 46 4.74 0.05 -2.42
C MET A 46 4.17 1.44 -2.10
N GLY A 47 3.56 1.62 -0.93
CA GLY A 47 2.99 2.89 -0.52
C GLY A 47 4.04 4.00 -0.40
N ALA A 48 5.20 3.70 0.21
CA ALA A 48 6.27 4.68 0.32
C ALA A 48 6.90 5.04 -1.03
N GLY A 49 7.11 4.06 -1.90
CA GLY A 49 7.65 4.28 -3.24
C GLY A 49 6.72 5.12 -4.11
N LEU A 50 5.44 4.72 -4.21
CA LEU A 50 4.46 5.46 -5.00
C LEU A 50 4.14 6.83 -4.40
N GLY A 51 4.11 6.97 -3.07
CA GLY A 51 3.98 8.27 -2.40
C GLY A 51 5.15 9.20 -2.70
N LEU A 52 6.37 8.68 -2.82
CA LEU A 52 7.53 9.47 -3.23
C LEU A 52 7.43 9.90 -4.70
N ALA A 53 7.02 8.99 -5.59
CA ALA A 53 6.81 9.32 -7.01
C ALA A 53 5.74 10.40 -7.18
N GLU A 54 4.61 10.27 -6.49
CA GLU A 54 3.56 11.29 -6.39
C GLU A 54 4.17 12.64 -5.99
N PHE A 55 4.85 12.69 -4.86
CA PHE A 55 5.43 13.93 -4.36
C PHE A 55 6.38 14.60 -5.35
N VAL A 56 7.27 13.82 -5.96
CA VAL A 56 8.28 14.36 -6.87
C VAL A 56 7.63 14.88 -8.15
N PHE A 57 6.73 14.12 -8.76
CA PHE A 57 6.19 14.43 -10.09
C PHE A 57 4.94 15.32 -10.08
N THR A 58 4.17 15.35 -9.01
CA THR A 58 2.91 16.12 -8.94
C THR A 58 2.97 17.24 -7.91
N SER A 59 3.33 16.93 -6.66
CA SER A 59 3.31 17.91 -5.58
C SER A 59 4.43 18.94 -5.70
N TRP A 60 5.68 18.50 -5.83
CA TRP A 60 6.85 19.37 -5.84
C TRP A 60 7.23 19.82 -7.24
N SER A 61 7.31 18.88 -8.20
CA SER A 61 7.68 19.09 -9.60
C SER A 61 8.68 20.24 -9.81
N PRO A 62 9.89 20.16 -9.23
CA PRO A 62 10.83 21.28 -9.15
C PRO A 62 11.30 21.83 -10.50
N TRP A 63 11.14 21.05 -11.56
CA TRP A 63 11.48 21.44 -12.93
C TRP A 63 10.43 22.34 -13.58
N ILE A 64 9.23 22.46 -12.99
CA ILE A 64 8.17 23.34 -13.48
C ILE A 64 8.31 24.69 -12.79
N HIS A 65 8.64 25.72 -13.57
CA HIS A 65 8.95 27.05 -13.05
C HIS A 65 7.72 28.00 -13.05
N SER A 66 6.68 27.68 -13.82
CA SER A 66 5.41 28.42 -13.85
C SER A 66 4.36 27.79 -12.94
N ASN A 67 3.34 28.56 -12.55
CA ASN A 67 2.18 28.06 -11.82
C ASN A 67 1.08 27.66 -12.82
N PRO A 68 0.83 26.36 -13.04
CA PRO A 68 -0.21 25.89 -13.95
C PRO A 68 -1.57 25.76 -13.25
N ALA A 69 -1.65 26.01 -11.94
CA ALA A 69 -2.91 25.97 -11.22
C ALA A 69 -3.81 27.12 -11.70
N PRO A 70 -5.10 26.86 -11.98
CA PRO A 70 -6.08 27.92 -12.20
C PRO A 70 -5.97 28.96 -11.09
N GLY A 71 -5.97 30.27 -11.43
CA GLY A 71 -5.67 31.39 -10.52
C GLY A 71 -6.55 31.53 -9.27
N LEU A 72 -7.45 30.58 -9.01
CA LEU A 72 -8.28 30.46 -7.82
C LEU A 72 -7.67 29.58 -6.72
N MET A 73 -6.52 28.95 -6.96
CA MET A 73 -5.97 27.92 -6.07
C MET A 73 -4.81 28.40 -5.19
N VAL A 74 -4.80 27.95 -3.95
CA VAL A 74 -3.80 28.32 -2.95
C VAL A 74 -2.66 27.31 -2.96
N GLN A 75 -1.46 27.77 -3.32
CA GLN A 75 -0.22 26.99 -3.25
C GLN A 75 0.40 27.11 -1.85
N ILE A 76 0.94 26.01 -1.30
CA ILE A 76 1.70 26.03 -0.05
C ILE A 76 3.19 25.94 -0.38
N GLY A 77 3.89 27.09 -0.36
CA GLY A 77 5.31 27.14 -0.69
C GLY A 77 5.58 26.57 -2.09
N PRO A 78 6.54 25.63 -2.26
CA PRO A 78 6.83 25.02 -3.56
C PRO A 78 5.84 23.90 -3.93
N PHE A 79 4.84 23.58 -3.10
CA PHE A 79 3.98 22.41 -3.28
C PHE A 79 2.63 22.77 -3.91
N ARG A 80 2.28 22.08 -5.00
CA ARG A 80 1.09 22.31 -5.82
C ARG A 80 -0.18 21.64 -5.28
N ASP A 81 -0.03 20.56 -4.52
CA ASP A 81 -1.13 19.81 -3.92
C ASP A 81 -0.73 19.27 -2.54
N THR A 82 -1.64 18.53 -1.88
CA THR A 82 -1.38 17.94 -0.56
C THR A 82 -0.50 16.68 -0.57
N GLY A 83 0.01 16.22 -1.71
CA GLY A 83 0.78 14.98 -1.81
C GLY A 83 2.06 14.98 -0.97
N PHE A 84 2.66 16.16 -0.71
CA PHE A 84 3.81 16.29 0.20
C PHE A 84 3.51 15.79 1.62
N VAL A 85 2.28 15.97 2.12
CA VAL A 85 1.88 15.48 3.45
C VAL A 85 1.88 13.95 3.46
N TYR A 86 1.28 13.34 2.43
CA TYR A 86 1.21 11.89 2.31
C TYR A 86 2.60 11.26 2.15
N ALA A 87 3.46 11.87 1.33
CA ALA A 87 4.83 11.42 1.16
C ALA A 87 5.66 11.55 2.44
N ALA A 88 5.50 12.64 3.19
CA ALA A 88 6.16 12.80 4.49
C ALA A 88 5.72 11.72 5.49
N LEU A 89 4.41 11.45 5.59
CA LEU A 89 3.88 10.38 6.46
C LEU A 89 4.40 9.00 6.05
N TRP A 90 4.44 8.70 4.76
CA TRP A 90 5.04 7.46 4.26
C TRP A 90 6.54 7.37 4.55
N GLY A 91 7.28 8.47 4.37
CA GLY A 91 8.70 8.56 4.70
C GLY A 91 8.94 8.27 6.18
N VAL A 92 8.17 8.91 7.08
CA VAL A 92 8.22 8.65 8.53
C VAL A 92 7.88 7.20 8.84
N ALA A 93 6.86 6.61 8.21
CA ALA A 93 6.48 5.22 8.43
C ALA A 93 7.58 4.24 7.99
N LEU A 94 8.18 4.46 6.82
CA LEU A 94 9.29 3.65 6.31
C LEU A 94 10.52 3.78 7.21
N SER A 95 10.93 5.01 7.56
CA SER A 95 12.05 5.25 8.47
C SER A 95 11.82 4.63 9.85
N ALA A 96 10.61 4.72 10.39
CA ALA A 96 10.26 4.09 11.66
C ALA A 96 10.36 2.56 11.60
N ALA A 97 9.92 1.94 10.50
CA ALA A 97 10.08 0.50 10.29
C ALA A 97 11.56 0.08 10.22
N LEU A 98 12.38 0.83 9.47
CA LEU A 98 13.81 0.58 9.32
C LEU A 98 14.60 0.83 10.61
N ALA A 99 14.13 1.75 11.47
CA ALA A 99 14.69 2.01 12.78
C ALA A 99 14.22 1.02 13.87
N GLY A 100 13.31 0.09 13.54
CA GLY A 100 12.72 -0.84 14.51
C GLY A 100 11.68 -0.21 15.44
N ARG A 101 11.21 1.02 15.14
CA ARG A 101 10.20 1.76 15.92
C ARG A 101 8.81 1.59 15.32
N TRP A 102 8.38 0.34 15.10
CA TRP A 102 7.16 0.05 14.33
C TRP A 102 5.87 0.63 14.94
N ALA A 103 5.79 0.82 16.26
CA ALA A 103 4.64 1.48 16.88
C ALA A 103 4.41 2.90 16.33
N VAL A 104 5.50 3.65 16.10
CA VAL A 104 5.44 4.98 15.49
C VAL A 104 4.99 4.86 14.03
N GLY A 105 5.59 3.93 13.27
CA GLY A 105 5.21 3.70 11.88
C GLY A 105 3.73 3.35 11.72
N ARG A 106 3.22 2.45 12.56
CA ARG A 106 1.80 2.07 12.59
C ARG A 106 0.89 3.26 12.90
N ALA A 107 1.21 4.06 13.91
CA ALA A 107 0.44 5.26 14.24
C ALA A 107 0.43 6.26 13.07
N THR A 108 1.58 6.49 12.44
CA THR A 108 1.71 7.35 11.26
C THR A 108 0.85 6.85 10.08
N LEU A 109 0.81 5.54 9.84
CA LEU A 109 -0.04 4.96 8.79
C LEU A 109 -1.53 5.11 9.10
N LEU A 110 -1.95 4.98 10.36
CA LEU A 110 -3.33 5.21 10.75
C LEU A 110 -3.74 6.68 10.57
N ILE A 111 -2.85 7.62 10.89
CA ILE A 111 -3.04 9.05 10.61
C ILE A 111 -3.16 9.28 9.11
N LEU A 112 -2.32 8.62 8.30
CA LEU A 112 -2.38 8.70 6.84
C LEU A 112 -3.75 8.25 6.31
N VAL A 113 -4.26 7.11 6.79
CA VAL A 113 -5.59 6.59 6.41
C VAL A 113 -6.70 7.59 6.78
N LEU A 114 -6.65 8.14 7.99
CA LEU A 114 -7.60 9.15 8.44
C LEU A 114 -7.57 10.38 7.52
N LEU A 115 -6.38 10.92 7.25
CA LEU A 115 -6.22 12.08 6.37
C LEU A 115 -6.65 11.78 4.93
N ALA A 116 -6.33 10.61 4.38
CA ALA A 116 -6.75 10.20 3.04
C ALA A 116 -8.28 10.08 2.92
N THR A 117 -8.95 9.71 4.01
CA THR A 117 -10.41 9.60 4.05
C THR A 117 -11.09 10.96 4.18
N VAL A 118 -10.50 11.85 4.98
CA VAL A 118 -11.11 13.13 5.35
C VAL A 118 -10.78 14.25 4.34
N SER A 119 -9.55 14.30 3.84
CA SER A 119 -9.08 15.40 2.97
C SER A 119 -9.93 15.67 1.73
N PRO A 120 -10.52 14.66 1.03
CA PRO A 120 -11.31 14.92 -0.17
C PRO A 120 -12.62 15.67 0.11
N TYR A 121 -13.07 15.73 1.37
CA TYR A 121 -14.30 16.41 1.76
C TYR A 121 -14.03 17.84 2.25
N PHE A 122 -12.90 18.07 2.92
CA PHE A 122 -12.55 19.38 3.48
C PHE A 122 -11.76 20.25 2.51
N LEU A 123 -11.01 19.65 1.58
CA LEU A 123 -10.15 20.37 0.63
C LEU A 123 -10.78 20.52 -0.76
N ALA A 124 -12.00 20.04 -0.97
CA ALA A 124 -12.74 20.21 -2.22
C ALA A 124 -13.34 21.62 -2.42
N SER A 125 -12.91 22.61 -1.63
CA SER A 125 -13.36 24.00 -1.78
C SER A 125 -12.70 24.66 -3.01
N PRO A 126 -13.42 25.51 -3.77
CA PRO A 126 -12.88 26.21 -4.95
C PRO A 126 -11.64 27.08 -4.66
N SER A 127 -11.44 27.46 -3.40
CA SER A 127 -10.31 28.27 -2.91
C SER A 127 -9.30 27.46 -2.06
N GLY A 128 -9.36 26.13 -2.13
CA GLY A 128 -8.54 25.23 -1.34
C GLY A 128 -7.22 24.83 -2.02
N VAL A 129 -6.35 24.18 -1.25
CA VAL A 129 -5.17 23.48 -1.78
C VAL A 129 -5.65 22.25 -2.55
N TRP A 130 -5.09 21.97 -3.72
CA TRP A 130 -5.47 20.81 -4.52
C TRP A 130 -5.25 19.51 -3.71
N SER A 131 -6.25 18.63 -3.70
CA SER A 131 -6.13 17.31 -3.07
C SER A 131 -5.60 16.30 -4.07
N VAL A 132 -4.71 15.42 -3.61
CA VAL A 132 -4.32 14.20 -4.34
C VAL A 132 -5.57 13.47 -4.87
N ASP A 133 -5.47 12.88 -6.07
CA ASP A 133 -6.61 12.21 -6.70
C ASP A 133 -7.15 11.10 -5.79
N ARG A 134 -8.47 10.96 -5.77
CA ARG A 134 -9.18 10.06 -4.86
C ARG A 134 -8.76 8.59 -5.03
N ALA A 135 -8.40 8.16 -6.24
CA ALA A 135 -7.94 6.80 -6.47
C ALA A 135 -6.51 6.57 -5.96
N THR A 136 -5.65 7.58 -6.10
CA THR A 136 -4.30 7.58 -5.51
C THR A 136 -4.39 7.55 -3.98
N LEU A 137 -5.28 8.34 -3.38
CA LEU A 137 -5.58 8.29 -1.94
C LEU A 137 -6.13 6.92 -1.51
N PHE A 138 -7.02 6.33 -2.31
CA PHE A 138 -7.53 4.98 -2.05
C PHE A 138 -6.39 3.94 -2.03
N LEU A 139 -5.50 3.96 -3.04
CA LEU A 139 -4.32 3.11 -3.09
C LEU A 139 -3.43 3.27 -1.85
N LEU A 140 -3.03 4.51 -1.54
CA LEU A 140 -2.14 4.78 -0.41
C LEU A 140 -2.81 4.39 0.92
N SER A 141 -4.13 4.61 1.08
CA SER A 141 -4.84 4.21 2.29
C SER A 141 -4.94 2.68 2.43
N THR A 142 -5.21 1.94 1.35
CA THR A 142 -5.25 0.46 1.40
C THR A 142 -3.87 -0.13 1.65
N CYS A 143 -2.81 0.41 1.04
CA CYS A 143 -1.43 0.05 1.37
C CYS A 143 -1.13 0.31 2.85
N ALA A 144 -1.55 1.46 3.40
CA ALA A 144 -1.33 1.82 4.79
C ALA A 144 -2.06 0.88 5.75
N VAL A 145 -3.30 0.47 5.44
CA VAL A 145 -4.03 -0.54 6.21
C VAL A 145 -3.29 -1.88 6.20
N VAL A 146 -2.95 -2.41 5.02
CA VAL A 146 -2.23 -3.70 4.91
C VAL A 146 -0.89 -3.66 5.63
N ALA A 147 -0.13 -2.57 5.48
CA ALA A 147 1.11 -2.35 6.19
C ALA A 147 0.88 -2.33 7.71
N ALA A 148 -0.09 -1.56 8.20
CA ALA A 148 -0.38 -1.41 9.64
C ALA A 148 -0.80 -2.72 10.33
N LEU A 149 -1.49 -3.61 9.61
CA LEU A 149 -1.97 -4.90 10.12
C LEU A 149 -0.83 -5.88 10.45
N GLY A 150 0.33 -5.76 9.80
CA GLY A 150 1.48 -6.62 10.04
C GLY A 150 2.60 -5.97 10.84
N ARG A 151 3.76 -6.63 10.80
CA ARG A 151 5.07 -6.13 11.27
C ARG A 151 6.07 -6.21 10.11
N PRO A 152 6.35 -5.09 9.43
CA PRO A 152 7.29 -5.05 8.33
C PRO A 152 8.68 -5.51 8.73
N HIS A 153 9.37 -6.17 7.80
CA HIS A 153 10.73 -6.62 8.01
C HIS A 153 11.71 -5.46 7.96
N ARG A 154 12.60 -5.40 8.96
CA ARG A 154 13.71 -4.46 9.02
C ARG A 154 14.82 -4.95 8.10
N SER A 155 14.78 -4.55 6.84
CA SER A 155 15.77 -4.96 5.84
C SER A 155 16.04 -3.86 4.82
N HIS A 156 17.28 -3.80 4.33
CA HIS A 156 17.66 -2.96 3.20
C HIS A 156 16.90 -3.34 1.91
N HIS A 157 16.41 -4.59 1.83
CA HIS A 157 15.53 -5.00 0.74
C HIS A 157 14.19 -4.25 0.76
N THR A 158 13.67 -3.86 1.94
CA THR A 158 12.45 -3.07 2.05
C THR A 158 12.63 -1.68 1.46
N SER A 159 13.77 -1.02 1.74
CA SER A 159 14.11 0.27 1.12
C SER A 159 14.37 0.15 -0.37
N ALA A 160 15.07 -0.90 -0.81
CA ALA A 160 15.30 -1.15 -2.23
C ALA A 160 13.98 -1.39 -2.99
N ALA A 161 13.05 -2.14 -2.40
CA ALA A 161 11.71 -2.34 -2.95
C ALA A 161 10.92 -1.01 -3.02
N ALA A 162 11.04 -0.14 -2.01
CA ALA A 162 10.41 1.19 -2.06
C ALA A 162 10.96 2.04 -3.20
N VAL A 163 12.28 2.01 -3.43
CA VAL A 163 12.90 2.68 -4.59
C VAL A 163 12.39 2.07 -5.91
N GLY A 164 12.30 0.74 -6.00
CA GLY A 164 11.75 0.08 -7.19
C GLY A 164 10.31 0.52 -7.52
N TRP A 165 9.45 0.61 -6.50
CA TRP A 165 8.09 1.14 -6.65
C TRP A 165 8.06 2.63 -7.01
N ALA A 166 8.98 3.43 -6.46
CA ALA A 166 9.11 4.84 -6.84
C ALA A 166 9.51 5.01 -8.32
N LEU A 167 10.43 4.17 -8.82
CA LEU A 167 10.82 4.16 -10.22
C LEU A 167 9.67 3.73 -11.13
N LEU A 168 8.88 2.73 -10.75
CA LEU A 168 7.68 2.34 -11.50
C LEU A 168 6.65 3.49 -11.54
N GLY A 169 6.41 4.17 -10.43
CA GLY A 169 5.54 5.35 -10.39
C GLY A 169 6.07 6.51 -11.25
N ALA A 170 7.38 6.76 -11.21
CA ALA A 170 8.03 7.76 -12.06
C ALA A 170 7.87 7.45 -13.55
N LEU A 171 8.05 6.19 -13.96
CA LEU A 171 7.82 5.76 -15.34
C LEU A 171 6.36 5.97 -15.75
N SER A 172 5.42 5.76 -14.85
CA SER A 172 4.01 6.06 -15.10
C SER A 172 3.75 7.55 -15.34
N TYR A 173 4.41 8.44 -14.61
CA TYR A 173 4.30 9.88 -14.87
C TYR A 173 4.92 10.28 -16.21
N VAL A 174 6.18 9.87 -16.47
CA VAL A 174 6.94 10.23 -17.67
C VAL A 174 6.30 9.71 -18.96
N SER A 175 5.52 8.63 -18.90
CA SER A 175 4.85 8.06 -20.08
C SER A 175 3.60 8.80 -20.55
N THR A 176 3.10 9.80 -19.80
CA THR A 176 1.81 10.44 -20.09
C THR A 176 1.89 11.84 -20.68
N SER A 177 2.94 12.59 -20.38
CA SER A 177 3.18 13.91 -20.97
C SER A 177 4.64 14.28 -20.83
N ASP A 178 5.02 15.35 -21.50
CA ASP A 178 6.33 15.95 -21.40
C ASP A 178 6.51 16.58 -20.01
N LEU A 179 7.71 16.48 -19.44
CA LEU A 179 7.97 16.93 -18.06
C LEU A 179 7.85 18.45 -17.89
N SER A 180 7.75 19.21 -18.98
CA SER A 180 7.53 20.65 -18.96
C SER A 180 6.15 21.07 -18.44
N GLU A 181 5.17 20.16 -18.45
CA GLU A 181 3.81 20.40 -18.00
C GLU A 181 3.57 19.82 -16.60
N TRP A 182 2.64 20.43 -15.85
CA TRP A 182 2.25 19.87 -14.56
C TRP A 182 1.35 18.67 -14.73
N LEU A 183 1.77 17.58 -14.12
CA LEU A 183 1.06 16.32 -14.10
C LEU A 183 0.18 16.31 -12.86
N SER A 184 -1.13 16.18 -13.08
CA SER A 184 -2.04 15.89 -11.97
C SER A 184 -1.76 14.51 -11.40
N SER A 185 -2.13 14.28 -10.13
CA SER A 185 -2.11 12.96 -9.47
C SER A 185 -2.76 11.84 -10.29
N ARG A 186 -3.71 12.18 -11.17
CA ARG A 186 -4.37 11.21 -12.04
C ARG A 186 -3.44 10.62 -13.10
N SER A 187 -2.38 11.33 -13.48
CA SER A 187 -1.48 10.91 -14.56
C SER A 187 -0.78 9.58 -14.27
N ILE A 188 -0.57 9.22 -13.00
CA ILE A 188 -0.04 7.89 -12.63
C ILE A 188 -0.89 6.74 -13.19
N TRP A 189 -2.21 6.95 -13.31
CA TRP A 189 -3.15 5.94 -13.79
C TRP A 189 -3.20 5.88 -15.32
N ASN A 190 -2.95 7.00 -16.00
CA ASN A 190 -2.92 7.06 -17.46
C ASN A 190 -1.66 6.40 -18.04
N GLY A 191 -0.52 6.51 -17.35
CA GLY A 191 0.76 5.91 -17.75
C GLY A 191 1.05 4.57 -17.09
N ASN A 192 0.02 3.92 -16.59
CA ASN A 192 0.17 2.77 -15.69
C ASN A 192 0.60 1.46 -16.37
N LEU A 193 1.01 1.51 -17.65
CA LEU A 193 1.29 0.33 -18.47
C LEU A 193 2.35 -0.59 -17.83
N TYR A 194 3.48 -0.02 -17.39
CA TYR A 194 4.58 -0.79 -16.82
C TYR A 194 4.23 -1.43 -15.47
N ALA A 195 3.57 -0.68 -14.58
CA ALA A 195 3.14 -1.21 -13.30
C ALA A 195 1.99 -2.23 -13.46
N TRP A 196 1.15 -2.09 -14.49
CA TRP A 196 0.18 -3.11 -14.89
C TRP A 196 0.86 -4.41 -15.34
N TYR A 197 1.85 -4.35 -16.23
CA TYR A 197 2.62 -5.53 -16.65
C TYR A 197 3.37 -6.17 -15.49
N ALA A 198 4.02 -5.38 -14.64
CA ALA A 198 4.71 -5.88 -13.46
C ALA A 198 3.74 -6.63 -12.52
N THR A 199 2.51 -6.12 -12.37
CA THR A 199 1.45 -6.80 -11.60
C THR A 199 1.06 -8.13 -12.23
N GLY A 200 0.83 -8.16 -13.56
CA GLY A 200 0.53 -9.41 -14.27
C GLY A 200 1.64 -10.45 -14.15
N VAL A 201 2.91 -10.04 -14.23
CA VAL A 201 4.07 -10.93 -14.01
C VAL A 201 4.10 -11.48 -12.59
N LEU A 202 3.82 -10.63 -11.58
CA LEU A 202 3.74 -11.07 -10.19
C LEU A 202 2.59 -12.05 -9.95
N GLU A 203 1.42 -11.85 -10.59
CA GLU A 203 0.32 -12.81 -10.53
C GLU A 203 0.68 -14.15 -11.17
N LEU A 204 1.28 -14.13 -12.36
CA LEU A 204 1.76 -15.36 -13.01
C LEU A 204 2.80 -16.08 -12.15
N ALA A 205 3.70 -15.35 -11.49
CA ALA A 205 4.64 -15.90 -10.54
C ALA A 205 3.93 -16.52 -9.32
N ALA A 206 2.89 -15.86 -8.79
CA ALA A 206 2.09 -16.39 -7.69
C ALA A 206 1.37 -17.70 -8.08
N ILE A 207 0.81 -17.76 -9.29
CA ILE A 207 0.20 -18.98 -9.84
C ILE A 207 1.25 -20.08 -10.00
N GLY A 208 2.41 -19.79 -10.59
CA GLY A 208 3.50 -20.74 -10.74
C GLY A 208 4.00 -21.28 -9.39
N LEU A 209 4.14 -20.41 -8.39
CA LEU A 209 4.49 -20.79 -7.02
C LEU A 209 3.42 -21.66 -6.37
N ALA A 210 2.14 -21.34 -6.56
CA ALA A 210 1.02 -22.14 -6.08
C ALA A 210 1.02 -23.54 -6.72
N LEU A 211 1.22 -23.64 -8.04
CA LEU A 211 1.34 -24.92 -8.76
C LEU A 211 2.54 -25.75 -8.27
N ALA A 212 3.64 -25.06 -7.95
CA ALA A 212 4.83 -25.67 -7.33
C ALA A 212 4.69 -25.91 -5.81
N ARG A 213 3.50 -25.67 -5.23
CA ARG A 213 3.14 -25.88 -3.81
C ARG A 213 3.87 -24.97 -2.81
N TYR A 214 4.39 -23.83 -3.28
CA TYR A 214 4.97 -22.77 -2.45
C TYR A 214 3.90 -21.75 -2.02
N TRP A 215 2.85 -22.24 -1.34
CA TRP A 215 1.64 -21.48 -1.01
C TRP A 215 1.90 -20.19 -0.22
N ARG A 216 2.84 -20.19 0.72
CA ARG A 216 3.15 -18.99 1.53
C ARG A 216 3.67 -17.84 0.67
N ALA A 217 4.53 -18.14 -0.30
CA ALA A 217 5.07 -17.13 -1.21
C ALA A 217 3.97 -16.62 -2.17
N ALA A 218 3.18 -17.55 -2.74
CA ALA A 218 2.03 -17.19 -3.58
C ALA A 218 1.04 -16.27 -2.85
N PHE A 219 0.64 -16.62 -1.63
CA PHE A 219 -0.27 -15.81 -0.83
C PHE A 219 0.31 -14.46 -0.42
N THR A 220 1.62 -14.39 -0.19
CA THR A 220 2.30 -13.11 0.10
C THR A 220 2.17 -12.18 -1.10
N ILE A 221 2.42 -12.68 -2.31
CA ILE A 221 2.29 -11.89 -3.54
C ILE A 221 0.84 -11.43 -3.71
N VAL A 222 -0.12 -12.36 -3.65
CA VAL A 222 -1.56 -12.05 -3.78
C VAL A 222 -1.99 -10.98 -2.77
N LEU A 223 -1.68 -11.15 -1.49
CA LEU A 223 -2.07 -10.19 -0.47
C LEU A 223 -1.38 -8.82 -0.67
N SER A 224 -0.12 -8.82 -1.15
CA SER A 224 0.61 -7.58 -1.43
C SER A 224 0.08 -6.79 -2.63
N LEU A 225 -0.51 -7.47 -3.61
CA LEU A 225 -1.10 -6.85 -4.80
C LEU A 225 -2.50 -6.30 -4.57
N ALA A 226 -3.17 -6.73 -3.49
CA ALA A 226 -4.56 -6.36 -3.23
C ALA A 226 -4.84 -4.84 -3.19
N PRO A 227 -4.01 -3.98 -2.57
CA PRO A 227 -4.20 -2.54 -2.62
C PRO A 227 -4.18 -1.99 -4.05
N TYR A 228 -3.23 -2.45 -4.85
CA TYR A 228 -3.00 -1.95 -6.21
C TYR A 228 -4.10 -2.34 -7.18
N VAL A 229 -4.46 -3.64 -7.22
CA VAL A 229 -5.56 -4.13 -8.04
C VAL A 229 -6.91 -3.58 -7.57
N GLY A 230 -7.08 -3.39 -6.26
CA GLY A 230 -8.24 -2.71 -5.68
C GLY A 230 -8.39 -1.29 -6.19
N ALA A 231 -7.29 -0.52 -6.24
CA ALA A 231 -7.30 0.84 -6.76
C ALA A 231 -7.58 0.90 -8.27
N LEU A 232 -7.04 -0.04 -9.06
CA LEU A 232 -7.39 -0.19 -10.48
C LEU A 232 -8.88 -0.46 -10.68
N SER A 233 -9.44 -1.36 -9.86
CA SER A 233 -10.87 -1.69 -9.88
C SER A 233 -11.73 -0.48 -9.50
N PHE A 234 -11.33 0.27 -8.49
CA PHE A 234 -12.00 1.52 -8.09
C PHE A 234 -11.99 2.58 -9.19
N ASN A 235 -10.85 2.75 -9.87
CA ASN A 235 -10.73 3.65 -11.01
C ASN A 235 -11.62 3.24 -12.19
N ARG A 236 -11.70 1.94 -12.48
CA ARG A 236 -12.62 1.40 -13.49
C ARG A 236 -14.08 1.69 -13.14
N LEU A 237 -14.50 1.45 -11.90
CA LEU A 237 -15.87 1.73 -11.44
C LEU A 237 -16.25 3.21 -11.56
N ARG A 238 -15.26 4.12 -11.57
CA ARG A 238 -15.46 5.56 -11.76
C ARG A 238 -15.38 6.02 -13.22
N GLY A 239 -15.12 5.10 -14.16
CA GLY A 239 -14.99 5.42 -15.59
C GLY A 239 -13.70 6.15 -15.96
N TYR A 240 -12.67 6.15 -15.11
CA TYR A 240 -11.39 6.83 -15.38
C TYR A 240 -10.38 5.96 -16.15
N VAL A 241 -10.52 4.64 -16.06
CA VAL A 241 -9.75 3.69 -16.86
C VAL A 241 -10.71 3.14 -17.91
N GLY A 242 -10.38 3.31 -19.20
CA GLY A 242 -11.24 2.88 -20.30
C GLY A 242 -11.62 1.41 -20.23
N ASP A 243 -12.77 1.07 -20.84
CA ASP A 243 -13.48 -0.22 -20.82
C ASP A 243 -12.70 -1.46 -21.31
N SER A 244 -11.39 -1.36 -21.45
CA SER A 244 -10.51 -2.51 -21.65
C SER A 244 -10.80 -3.57 -20.57
N GLY A 245 -11.20 -4.78 -20.96
CA GLY A 245 -11.42 -5.94 -20.06
C GLY A 245 -10.20 -6.35 -19.23
N SER A 246 -9.12 -5.57 -19.25
CA SER A 246 -7.79 -5.75 -18.66
C SER A 246 -7.80 -5.87 -17.13
N VAL A 247 -8.55 -5.03 -16.40
CA VAL A 247 -8.56 -5.06 -14.92
C VAL A 247 -9.15 -6.36 -14.39
N THR A 248 -10.14 -6.93 -15.08
CA THR A 248 -10.78 -8.20 -14.69
C THR A 248 -9.78 -9.37 -14.71
N PHE A 249 -8.82 -9.35 -15.64
CA PHE A 249 -7.77 -10.37 -15.72
C PHE A 249 -6.85 -10.40 -14.49
N LEU A 250 -6.70 -9.28 -13.79
CA LEU A 250 -5.95 -9.20 -12.53
C LEU A 250 -6.86 -9.44 -11.32
N ALA A 251 -8.05 -8.84 -11.32
CA ALA A 251 -8.97 -8.91 -10.19
C ALA A 251 -9.44 -10.35 -9.88
N VAL A 252 -9.73 -11.17 -10.90
CA VAL A 252 -10.26 -12.52 -10.68
C VAL A 252 -9.22 -13.46 -10.05
N PRO A 253 -8.00 -13.64 -10.59
CA PRO A 253 -6.97 -14.47 -9.96
C PRO A 253 -6.64 -14.00 -8.55
N LEU A 254 -6.56 -12.69 -8.33
CA LEU A 254 -6.34 -12.10 -7.02
C LEU A 254 -7.45 -12.48 -6.02
N LEU A 255 -8.72 -12.31 -6.39
CA LEU A 255 -9.85 -12.64 -5.53
C LEU A 255 -9.89 -14.14 -5.19
N VAL A 256 -9.60 -15.00 -6.17
CA VAL A 256 -9.45 -16.45 -5.94
C VAL A 256 -8.30 -16.73 -4.98
N GLY A 257 -7.14 -16.10 -5.17
CA GLY A 257 -5.99 -16.25 -4.28
C GLY A 257 -6.29 -15.79 -2.85
N LEU A 258 -6.99 -14.67 -2.67
CA LEU A 258 -7.41 -14.16 -1.36
C LEU A 258 -8.42 -15.09 -0.68
N LEU A 259 -9.38 -15.64 -1.45
CA LEU A 259 -10.32 -16.63 -0.94
C LEU A 259 -9.59 -17.90 -0.48
N LEU A 260 -8.65 -18.40 -1.29
CA LEU A 260 -7.84 -19.57 -0.93
C LEU A 260 -7.00 -19.31 0.31
N LEU A 261 -6.38 -18.13 0.43
CA LEU A 261 -5.65 -17.71 1.63
C LEU A 261 -6.56 -17.72 2.86
N PHE A 262 -7.76 -17.16 2.75
CA PHE A 262 -8.72 -17.12 3.86
C PHE A 262 -9.18 -18.52 4.27
N LEU A 263 -9.55 -19.37 3.30
CA LEU A 263 -9.96 -20.75 3.58
C LEU A 263 -8.83 -21.57 4.19
N HIS A 264 -7.60 -21.37 3.71
CA HIS A 264 -6.42 -22.05 4.26
C HIS A 264 -6.10 -21.56 5.69
N SER A 265 -6.11 -20.25 5.92
CA SER A 265 -5.81 -19.66 7.23
C SER A 265 -6.87 -20.01 8.28
N SER A 266 -8.12 -20.21 7.86
CA SER A 266 -9.22 -20.63 8.74
C SER A 266 -9.30 -22.14 9.00
N GLY A 267 -8.37 -22.93 8.45
CA GLY A 267 -8.37 -24.40 8.58
C GLY A 267 -9.47 -25.10 7.80
N ARG A 268 -10.14 -24.41 6.87
CA ARG A 268 -11.21 -24.95 6.02
C ARG A 268 -10.67 -25.58 4.73
N LEU A 269 -9.40 -25.35 4.41
CA LEU A 269 -8.73 -25.87 3.23
C LEU A 269 -7.32 -26.35 3.57
N GLU A 270 -7.10 -27.65 3.42
CA GLU A 270 -5.77 -28.24 3.48
C GLU A 270 -5.13 -28.17 2.09
N LEU A 271 -3.95 -27.56 2.02
CA LEU A 271 -3.19 -27.43 0.78
C LEU A 271 -2.07 -28.47 0.76
N PRO A 272 -1.76 -29.07 -0.40
CA PRO A 272 -0.69 -30.04 -0.52
C PRO A 272 0.63 -29.47 -0.01
N PRO A 273 1.40 -30.22 0.79
CA PRO A 273 2.68 -29.76 1.30
C PRO A 273 3.68 -29.54 0.15
N ALA A 274 4.62 -28.63 0.38
CA ALA A 274 5.71 -28.40 -0.55
C ALA A 274 6.52 -29.71 -0.73
N PRO A 275 7.04 -29.98 -1.94
CA PRO A 275 7.88 -31.16 -2.15
C PRO A 275 9.08 -31.10 -1.20
N SER A 276 9.22 -32.11 -0.35
CA SER A 276 10.39 -32.26 0.52
C SER A 276 11.63 -32.32 -0.35
N ARG A 277 12.63 -31.46 -0.11
CA ARG A 277 13.96 -31.64 -0.69
C ARG A 277 14.41 -33.06 -0.32
N ARG A 278 14.42 -33.97 -1.30
CA ARG A 278 15.11 -35.24 -1.13
C ARG A 278 16.56 -34.88 -0.84
N THR A 279 17.00 -35.09 0.39
CA THR A 279 18.42 -35.23 0.70
C THR A 279 18.90 -36.40 -0.14
N PHE A 280 19.54 -36.10 -1.26
CA PHE A 280 20.29 -37.13 -1.98
C PHE A 280 21.39 -37.61 -1.03
N PRO A 281 21.50 -38.93 -0.80
CA PRO A 281 22.57 -39.49 0.02
C PRO A 281 23.95 -39.21 -0.59
#